data_AF-A0A8E0ICU1-F1
#
_entry.id   AF-A0A8E0ICU1-F1
#
_cell.length_a   1.000
_cell.length_b   1.000
_cell.length_c   1.000
_cell.angle_alpha   90.00
_cell.angle_beta   90.00
_cell.angle_gamma   90.00
#
_symmetry.space_group_name_H-M   'P 1'
#
loop_
_entity.id
_entity.type
_entity.pdbx_description
1 polymer ?
#
loop_
_entity_poly.entity_id
_entity_poly.type
_entity_poly.pdbx_seq_one_letter_code
_entity_poly.pdbx_strand_id
1 'polypeptide(L)'
;MRKGDLAAIIDLNEPDDQIQPLTAARPIGTLPFAGRYRLIDFPLSSLDHANVRSVAIFLPKSGRSVTDHIRRRVDLEHGSDYWW
;
A
#
# COMPACT_ATOMS: atom_id res chain seq x y z
N MET A 1 9.34 -11.55 -16.63
CA MET A 1 8.62 -12.46 -15.73
C MET A 1 7.19 -12.54 -16.17
N ARG A 2 6.60 -13.75 -16.18
CA ARG A 2 5.18 -13.93 -16.47
C ARG A 2 4.37 -13.61 -15.22
N LYS A 3 3.12 -13.18 -15.38
CA LYS A 3 2.20 -12.97 -14.26
C LYS A 3 2.00 -14.31 -13.55
N GLY A 4 2.40 -14.40 -12.27
CA GLY A 4 2.30 -15.62 -11.46
C GLY A 4 3.62 -16.30 -11.08
N ASP A 5 4.76 -15.87 -11.63
CA ASP A 5 6.07 -16.46 -11.31
C ASP A 5 6.63 -16.00 -9.94
N LEU A 6 6.18 -14.84 -9.46
CA LEU A 6 6.61 -14.22 -8.20
C LEU A 6 5.44 -13.44 -7.59
N ALA A 7 5.26 -13.59 -6.28
CA ALA A 7 4.30 -12.83 -5.50
C ALA A 7 4.99 -12.16 -4.31
N ALA A 8 4.67 -10.89 -4.09
CA ALA A 8 5.11 -10.15 -2.93
C ALA A 8 4.06 -10.22 -1.81
N ILE A 9 4.53 -10.19 -0.57
CA ILE A 9 3.68 -10.07 0.61
C ILE A 9 4.11 -8.82 1.38
N ILE A 10 3.17 -7.93 1.64
CA ILE A 10 3.35 -6.74 2.47
C ILE A 10 2.46 -6.91 3.70
N ASP A 11 3.06 -7.04 4.88
CA ASP A 11 2.34 -7.06 6.15
C ASP A 11 2.40 -5.68 6.80
N LEU A 12 1.23 -5.07 7.04
CA LEU A 12 1.09 -3.79 7.72
C LEU A 12 0.59 -3.95 9.16
N ASN A 13 0.55 -5.17 9.68
CA ASN A 13 0.17 -5.48 11.05
C ASN A 13 1.40 -5.44 11.97
N GLU A 14 2.06 -4.29 12.01
CA GLU A 14 3.27 -4.04 12.79
C GLU A 14 2.95 -3.37 14.15
N PRO A 15 3.71 -3.66 15.22
CA PRO A 15 3.55 -2.98 16.51
C PRO A 15 3.74 -1.48 16.35
N ASP A 16 2.80 -0.67 16.85
CA ASP A 16 2.75 0.76 16.60
C ASP A 16 2.89 1.63 17.85
N ASP A 17 3.12 1.02 19.02
CA ASP A 17 3.23 1.70 20.32
C ASP A 17 4.23 2.88 20.31
N GLN A 18 5.33 2.73 19.59
CA GLN A 18 6.40 3.73 19.52
C GLN A 18 6.05 4.96 18.67
N ILE A 19 5.05 4.84 17.78
CA ILE A 19 4.67 5.88 16.81
C ILE A 19 3.32 6.52 17.19
N GLN A 20 2.73 6.10 18.30
CA GLN A 20 1.58 6.78 18.90
C GLN A 20 1.92 8.25 19.20
N PRO A 21 0.96 9.19 19.00
CA PRO A 21 -0.44 8.96 18.64
C PRO A 21 -0.71 8.90 17.13
N LEU A 22 0.32 8.96 16.28
CA LEU A 22 0.15 9.12 14.82
C LEU A 22 -0.59 7.95 14.17
N THR A 23 -0.54 6.79 14.82
CA THR A 23 -1.12 5.52 14.36
C THR A 23 -2.49 5.22 14.98
N ALA A 24 -2.99 6.09 15.86
CA ALA A 24 -4.31 5.94 16.49
C ALA A 24 -5.46 5.79 15.49
N ALA A 25 -5.35 6.43 14.32
CA ALA A 25 -6.38 6.41 13.27
C ALA A 25 -6.02 5.52 12.06
N ARG A 26 -4.76 5.09 11.94
CA ARG A 26 -4.26 4.42 10.72
C ARG A 26 -2.98 3.62 11.01
N PRO A 27 -2.75 2.50 10.31
CA PRO A 27 -1.50 1.74 10.47
C PRO A 27 -0.28 2.52 10.00
N ILE A 28 0.90 2.15 10.52
CA ILE A 28 2.20 2.76 10.20
C ILE A 28 2.41 2.85 8.68
N GLY A 29 2.22 1.75 7.95
CA GLY A 29 2.33 1.75 6.48
C GLY A 29 1.50 2.81 5.73
N THR A 30 0.48 3.40 6.34
CA THR A 30 -0.35 4.45 5.71
C THR A 30 -0.10 5.85 6.23
N LEU A 31 0.90 6.03 7.10
CA LEU A 31 1.31 7.34 7.56
C LEU A 31 1.79 8.21 6.37
N PRO A 32 1.41 9.50 6.34
CA PRO A 32 1.87 10.42 5.32
C PRO A 32 3.38 10.67 5.45
N PHE A 33 4.06 10.72 4.32
CA PHE A 33 5.48 11.02 4.19
C PHE A 33 5.71 12.06 3.09
N ALA A 34 6.53 13.07 3.40
CA ALA A 34 6.91 14.14 2.47
C ALA A 34 5.71 14.84 1.77
N GLY A 35 4.55 14.92 2.44
CA GLY A 35 3.37 15.67 1.99
C GLY A 35 2.54 15.02 0.86
N ARG A 36 3.11 14.10 0.07
CA ARG A 36 2.41 13.44 -1.06
C ARG A 36 2.33 11.92 -0.95
N TYR A 37 3.26 11.29 -0.24
CA TYR A 37 3.40 9.84 -0.23
C TYR A 37 2.89 9.25 1.07
N ARG A 38 2.72 7.93 1.08
CA ARG A 38 2.56 7.10 2.27
C ARG A 38 3.72 6.11 2.35
N LEU A 39 4.01 5.61 3.55
CA LEU A 39 5.10 4.65 3.72
C LEU A 39 4.96 3.39 2.82
N ILE A 40 3.74 2.93 2.55
CA ILE A 40 3.46 1.82 1.63
C ILE A 40 3.83 2.13 0.16
N ASP A 41 3.94 3.39 -0.25
CA ASP A 41 4.26 3.73 -1.65
C ASP A 41 5.68 3.30 -2.03
N PHE A 42 6.61 3.25 -1.06
CA PHE A 42 8.00 2.85 -1.30
C PHE A 42 8.16 1.37 -1.68
N PRO A 43 7.62 0.40 -0.89
CA PRO A 43 7.66 -1.00 -1.30
C PRO A 43 6.85 -1.23 -2.58
N LEU A 44 5.71 -0.56 -2.77
CA LEU A 44 4.94 -0.68 -4.01
C LEU A 44 5.72 -0.19 -5.24
N SER A 45 6.40 0.95 -5.14
CA SER A 45 7.26 1.46 -6.22
C SER A 45 8.44 0.53 -6.52
N SER A 46 8.98 -0.12 -5.49
CA SER A 46 10.03 -1.13 -5.64
C SER A 46 9.52 -2.37 -6.40
N LEU A 47 8.30 -2.83 -6.10
CA LEU A 47 7.67 -3.95 -6.79
C LEU A 47 7.36 -3.62 -8.26
N ASP A 48 6.87 -2.42 -8.53
CA ASP A 48 6.63 -1.92 -9.89
C ASP A 48 7.93 -1.88 -10.71
N HIS A 49 8.99 -1.30 -10.14
CA HIS A 49 10.31 -1.24 -10.78
C HIS A 49 10.93 -2.62 -11.01
N ALA A 50 10.64 -3.59 -10.14
CA ALA A 50 11.03 -4.99 -10.30
C ALA A 50 10.08 -5.79 -11.21
N ASN A 51 9.05 -5.15 -11.78
CA ASN A 51 8.01 -5.75 -12.63
C ASN A 51 7.29 -6.93 -11.94
N VAL A 52 7.08 -6.83 -10.63
CA VAL A 52 6.33 -7.78 -9.79
C VAL A 52 4.88 -7.34 -9.73
N ARG A 53 4.01 -8.11 -10.39
CA ARG A 53 2.58 -7.75 -10.59
C ARG A 53 1.61 -8.48 -9.67
N SER A 54 2.11 -9.33 -8.78
CA SER A 54 1.30 -10.05 -7.80
C SER A 54 1.74 -9.61 -6.40
N VAL A 55 0.83 -8.99 -5.65
CA VAL A 55 1.09 -8.54 -4.28
C VAL A 55 -0.12 -8.85 -3.40
N ALA A 56 0.14 -9.42 -2.22
CA ALA A 56 -0.83 -9.58 -1.14
C ALA A 56 -0.49 -8.57 -0.03
N ILE A 57 -1.50 -7.83 0.45
CA ILE A 57 -1.33 -6.81 1.49
C ILE A 57 -2.19 -7.22 2.68
N PHE A 58 -1.56 -7.39 3.85
CA PHE A 58 -2.24 -7.69 5.11
C PHE A 58 -2.41 -6.41 5.92
N LEU A 59 -3.64 -6.18 6.40
CA LEU A 59 -4.01 -4.96 7.11
C LEU A 59 -4.43 -5.30 8.55
N PRO A 60 -4.09 -4.44 9.53
CA PRO A 60 -4.67 -4.56 10.86
C PRO A 60 -6.18 -4.25 10.84
N LYS A 61 -6.91 -4.71 11.87
CA LYS A 61 -8.38 -4.62 11.96
C LYS A 61 -8.97 -3.20 11.81
N SER A 62 -8.16 -2.14 11.96
CA SER A 62 -8.53 -0.74 11.71
C SER A 62 -8.50 -0.33 10.21
N GLY A 63 -8.18 -1.25 9.30
CA GLY A 63 -7.86 -1.01 7.89
C GLY A 63 -8.98 -0.57 6.93
N ARG A 64 -10.15 -0.09 7.39
CA ARG A 64 -11.20 0.42 6.47
C ARG A 64 -10.71 1.60 5.61
N SER A 65 -9.83 2.45 6.14
CA SER A 65 -9.23 3.57 5.38
C SER A 65 -8.23 3.12 4.31
N VAL A 66 -7.65 1.93 4.46
CA VAL A 66 -6.68 1.37 3.51
C VAL A 66 -7.39 0.62 2.39
N THR A 67 -8.47 -0.10 2.70
CA THR A 67 -9.34 -0.71 1.69
C THR A 67 -9.97 0.33 0.77
N ASP A 68 -10.40 1.48 1.31
CA ASP A 68 -10.93 2.60 0.50
C ASP A 68 -9.85 3.27 -0.36
N HIS A 69 -8.61 3.32 0.12
CA HIS A 69 -7.50 3.90 -0.64
C HIS A 69 -7.00 2.98 -1.76
N ILE A 70 -6.91 1.67 -1.51
CA ILE A 70 -6.48 0.67 -2.51
C ILE A 70 -7.54 0.47 -3.58
N ARG A 71 -8.85 0.52 -3.23
CA ARG A 71 -9.94 0.46 -4.23
C ARG A 71 -9.81 1.52 -5.31
N ARG A 72 -9.48 2.76 -4.94
CA ARG A 72 -9.30 3.85 -5.90
C ARG A 72 -8.15 3.62 -6.87
N ARG A 73 -7.15 2.81 -6.51
CA ARG A 73 -5.99 2.51 -7.36
C ARG A 73 -6.20 1.29 -8.24
N VAL A 74 -6.95 0.28 -7.77
CA VAL A 74 -7.27 -0.94 -8.53
C VAL A 74 -8.32 -0.70 -9.62
N ASP A 75 -9.27 0.23 -9.41
CA ASP A 75 -10.28 0.56 -10.43
C ASP A 75 -9.72 1.43 -11.59
N LEU A 76 -8.55 2.05 -11.43
CA LEU A 76 -7.95 2.89 -12.48
C LEU A 76 -7.20 2.09 -13.57
N GLU A 77 -6.94 0.80 -13.38
CA GLU A 77 -6.29 -0.01 -14.43
C GLU A 77 -7.24 -0.48 -15.54
N HIS A 78 -8.54 -0.14 -15.48
CA HIS A 78 -9.52 -0.41 -16.55
C HIS A 78 -10.01 0.85 -17.28
N GLY A 79 -9.44 2.02 -17.00
CA GLY A 79 -9.78 3.27 -17.67
C GLY A 79 -8.52 3.93 -18.20
N SER A 80 -8.44 4.09 -19.51
CA SER A 80 -7.47 4.96 -20.17
C SER A 80 -7.44 6.34 -19.52
N ASP A 81 -6.23 6.86 -19.39
CA ASP A 81 -5.87 8.25 -19.09
C ASP A 81 -5.90 8.69 -17.62
N TYR A 82 -4.90 9.54 -17.32
CA TYR A 82 -4.63 10.31 -16.09
C TYR A 82 -3.61 9.71 -15.12
N TRP A 83 -2.35 10.03 -15.41
CA TRP A 83 -1.23 10.06 -14.48
C TRP A 83 -1.06 11.47 -13.90
N TRP A 84 -1.64 11.76 -12.73
CA TRP A 84 -1.01 12.53 -11.62
C TRP A 84 -1.78 12.41 -10.32
#